data_AF-A0A969C3Q8-F1
#
_entry.id   AF-A0A969C3Q8-F1
#
_cell.length_a   1.000
_cell.length_b   1.000
_cell.length_c   1.000
_cell.angle_alpha   90.00
_cell.angle_beta   90.00
_cell.angle_gamma   90.00
#
_symmetry.space_group_name_H-M   'P 1'
#
loop_
_entity.id
_entity.type
_entity.pdbx_description
1 polymer ?
#
loop_
_entity_poly.entity_id
_entity_poly.type
_entity_poly.pdbx_seq_one_letter_code
_entity_poly.pdbx_strand_id
1 'polypeptide(L)'
;MSNIAKILGAIAVATAITVPPAIAQESAPCELHIWPAERMNSVTTGLLGGGLLDAALHAGKDASNKASLASALDSPSQLDALKSLDLKQLLMLKPDTILVTHDTPLERKTMNKVKTRRSDSSAACYSELIVADVFYQKAAIYGRSLRTLFMVRDFGNDQKIDFEYKAWGGNGLKLFPAKEGEDQIAALDELVTVFKKNFEEYSNNAQKSINTKRKKNLN
;
A
#
# COMPACT_ATOMS: atom_id res chain seq x y z
N MET A 1 -36.13 -66.99 62.57
CA MET A 1 -35.14 -65.92 62.36
C MET A 1 -35.05 -65.69 60.86
N SER A 2 -35.58 -64.55 60.40
CA SER A 2 -35.84 -64.25 58.99
C SER A 2 -34.83 -63.18 58.53
N ASN A 3 -34.13 -63.42 57.42
CA ASN A 3 -33.22 -62.44 56.82
C ASN A 3 -33.71 -62.08 55.41
N ILE A 4 -34.16 -60.85 55.25
CA ILE A 4 -34.58 -60.23 53.98
C ILE A 4 -33.37 -59.46 53.43
N ALA A 5 -32.87 -59.88 52.27
CA ALA A 5 -31.87 -59.13 51.51
C ALA A 5 -32.55 -58.03 50.66
N LYS A 6 -32.15 -56.77 50.86
CA LYS A 6 -32.57 -55.62 50.03
C LYS A 6 -31.64 -55.49 48.83
N ILE A 7 -32.22 -55.55 47.63
CA ILE A 7 -31.56 -55.20 46.36
C ILE A 7 -31.78 -53.71 46.12
N LEU A 8 -30.70 -52.92 46.06
CA LEU A 8 -30.74 -51.54 45.54
C LEU A 8 -30.43 -51.58 44.03
N GLY A 9 -31.39 -51.16 43.21
CA GLY A 9 -31.17 -50.86 41.79
C GLY A 9 -30.66 -49.43 41.62
N ALA A 10 -29.54 -49.27 40.93
CA ALA A 10 -29.02 -47.96 40.52
C ALA A 10 -29.58 -47.61 39.13
N ILE A 11 -30.29 -46.48 39.03
CA ILE A 11 -30.77 -45.91 37.78
C ILE A 11 -29.64 -45.05 37.20
N ALA A 12 -29.12 -45.42 36.02
CA ALA A 12 -28.17 -44.61 35.27
C ALA A 12 -28.93 -43.57 34.43
N VAL A 13 -28.75 -42.29 34.76
CA VAL A 13 -29.29 -41.16 33.98
C VAL A 13 -28.28 -40.83 32.88
N ALA A 14 -28.63 -41.11 31.63
CA ALA A 14 -27.85 -40.71 30.47
C ALA A 14 -28.09 -39.23 30.16
N THR A 15 -27.12 -38.37 30.50
CA THR A 15 -27.11 -36.97 30.08
C THR A 15 -26.73 -36.86 28.60
N ALA A 16 -27.68 -36.47 27.76
CA ALA A 16 -27.42 -36.14 26.37
C ALA A 16 -26.60 -34.83 26.31
N ILE A 17 -25.35 -34.94 25.84
CA ILE A 17 -24.49 -33.78 25.57
C ILE A 17 -24.97 -33.17 24.25
N THR A 18 -25.72 -32.08 24.33
CA THR A 18 -26.03 -31.23 23.18
C THR A 18 -24.77 -30.46 22.80
N VAL A 19 -24.08 -30.93 21.75
CA VAL A 19 -22.98 -30.18 21.12
C VAL A 19 -23.61 -28.97 20.43
N PRO A 20 -23.25 -27.72 20.79
CA PRO A 20 -23.75 -26.55 20.09
C PRO A 20 -23.29 -26.60 18.62
N PRO A 21 -24.12 -26.13 17.67
CA PRO A 21 -23.73 -26.07 16.27
C PRO A 21 -22.47 -25.19 16.16
N ALA A 22 -21.47 -25.70 15.44
CA ALA A 22 -20.30 -24.92 15.08
C ALA A 22 -20.78 -23.71 14.27
N ILE A 23 -20.69 -22.51 14.86
CA ILE A 23 -20.88 -21.27 14.14
C ILE A 23 -19.80 -21.26 13.07
N ALA A 24 -20.20 -21.33 11.81
CA ALA A 24 -19.29 -21.11 10.70
C ALA A 24 -18.66 -19.74 10.92
N GLN A 25 -17.35 -19.71 11.24
CA GLN A 25 -16.59 -18.47 11.26
C GLN A 25 -16.73 -17.86 9.87
N GLU A 26 -17.56 -16.84 9.76
CA GLU A 26 -17.60 -15.96 8.60
C GLU A 26 -16.15 -15.51 8.40
N SER A 27 -15.53 -15.98 7.32
CA SER A 27 -14.12 -15.72 7.07
C SER A 27 -13.93 -14.21 7.10
N ALA A 28 -13.07 -13.71 8.00
CA ALA A 28 -12.81 -12.29 8.12
C ALA A 28 -12.55 -11.68 6.72
N PRO A 29 -13.10 -10.49 6.43
CA PRO A 29 -12.97 -9.89 5.10
C PRO A 29 -11.49 -9.70 4.72
N CYS A 30 -11.20 -9.70 3.42
CA CYS A 30 -9.85 -9.37 2.93
C CYS A 30 -9.43 -7.99 3.43
N GLU A 31 -8.15 -7.78 3.69
CA GLU A 31 -7.61 -6.47 4.05
C GLU A 31 -6.54 -6.02 3.05
N LEU A 32 -6.60 -4.75 2.65
CA LEU A 32 -5.50 -4.04 2.02
C LEU A 32 -4.97 -3.01 3.01
N HIS A 33 -3.75 -3.21 3.48
CA HIS A 33 -3.06 -2.21 4.29
C HIS A 33 -2.28 -1.23 3.42
N ILE A 34 -2.37 0.06 3.73
CA ILE A 34 -1.80 1.14 2.92
C ILE A 34 -0.82 1.97 3.77
N TRP A 35 0.41 2.11 3.30
CA TRP A 35 1.43 2.96 3.93
C TRP A 35 1.90 4.08 2.98
N PRO A 36 1.94 5.34 3.44
CA PRO A 36 2.45 6.46 2.66
C PRO A 36 3.97 6.46 2.62
N ALA A 37 4.52 7.26 1.70
CA ALA A 37 5.95 7.45 1.59
C ALA A 37 6.45 8.46 2.62
N GLU A 38 7.56 8.12 3.27
CA GLU A 38 8.35 9.06 4.07
C GLU A 38 9.21 9.96 3.17
N ARG A 39 9.69 9.38 2.07
CA ARG A 39 10.78 9.94 1.30
C ARG A 39 10.26 10.79 0.15
N MET A 40 10.57 12.07 0.23
CA MET A 40 10.44 13.05 -0.84
C MET A 40 11.83 13.37 -1.39
N ASN A 41 12.02 13.23 -2.70
CA ASN A 41 13.26 13.58 -3.39
C ASN A 41 12.97 14.60 -4.49
N SER A 42 13.93 15.50 -4.72
CA SER A 42 13.91 16.43 -5.84
C SER A 42 15.31 16.43 -6.45
N VAL A 43 15.39 16.28 -7.78
CA VAL A 43 16.64 16.40 -8.51
C VAL A 43 16.41 17.23 -9.76
N THR A 44 17.21 18.27 -9.91
CA THR A 44 17.35 19.03 -11.14
C THR A 44 18.66 18.65 -11.82
N THR A 45 18.59 18.29 -13.09
CA THR A 45 19.78 17.99 -13.92
C THR A 45 19.91 19.01 -15.04
N GLY A 46 21.11 19.59 -15.15
CA GLY A 46 21.52 20.46 -16.24
C GLY A 46 21.91 19.71 -17.51
N LEU A 47 22.38 20.45 -18.51
CA LEU A 47 22.71 19.93 -19.85
C LEU A 47 23.82 18.85 -19.83
N LEU A 48 24.64 18.83 -18.78
CA LEU A 48 25.77 17.91 -18.61
C LEU A 48 25.41 16.63 -17.80
N GLY A 49 24.12 16.40 -17.51
CA GLY A 49 23.66 15.08 -17.05
C GLY A 49 23.71 14.81 -15.54
N GLY A 50 23.77 15.83 -14.68
CA GLY A 50 23.52 15.64 -13.23
C GLY A 50 24.73 15.21 -12.39
N GLY A 51 25.96 15.55 -12.77
CA GLY A 51 27.16 15.29 -11.97
C GLY A 51 27.21 16.08 -10.64
N LEU A 52 28.23 15.81 -9.80
CA LEU A 52 28.33 16.40 -8.45
C LEU A 52 28.28 17.94 -8.43
N LEU A 53 28.93 18.60 -9.39
CA LEU A 53 28.89 20.06 -9.52
C LEU A 53 27.48 20.56 -9.86
N ASP A 54 26.77 19.87 -10.75
CA ASP A 54 25.40 20.19 -11.15
C ASP A 54 24.43 20.04 -9.97
N ALA A 55 24.59 18.96 -9.20
CA ALA A 55 23.86 18.75 -7.95
C ALA A 55 24.13 19.86 -6.92
N ALA A 56 25.37 20.32 -6.78
CA ALA A 56 25.71 21.43 -5.89
C ALA A 56 25.06 22.75 -6.34
N LEU A 57 25.06 23.03 -7.64
CA LEU A 57 24.44 24.22 -8.23
C LEU A 57 22.92 24.26 -8.03
N HIS A 58 22.27 23.11 -7.93
CA HIS A 58 20.82 23.00 -7.78
C HIS A 58 20.35 22.66 -6.36
N ALA A 59 21.26 22.44 -5.41
CA ALA A 59 20.95 21.97 -4.07
C ALA A 59 19.87 22.81 -3.34
N GLY A 60 19.95 24.14 -3.41
CA GLY A 60 18.95 25.02 -2.79
C GLY A 60 17.57 24.91 -3.43
N LYS A 61 17.52 24.81 -4.76
CA LYS A 61 16.27 24.64 -5.51
C LYS A 61 15.65 23.27 -5.23
N ASP A 62 16.45 22.22 -5.23
CA ASP A 62 15.99 20.86 -4.96
C ASP A 62 15.54 20.70 -3.50
N ALA A 63 16.21 21.36 -2.54
CA ALA A 63 15.75 21.42 -1.16
C ALA A 63 14.39 22.13 -1.02
N SER A 64 14.21 23.27 -1.69
CA SER A 64 12.93 23.99 -1.71
C SER A 64 11.81 23.15 -2.32
N ASN A 65 12.06 22.56 -3.49
CA ASN A 65 11.09 21.69 -4.15
C ASN A 65 10.74 20.48 -3.29
N LYS A 66 11.73 19.87 -2.62
CA LYS A 66 11.51 18.76 -1.70
C LYS A 66 10.60 19.17 -0.53
N ALA A 67 10.77 20.36 0.03
CA ALA A 67 9.89 20.87 1.08
C ALA A 67 8.46 21.06 0.56
N SER A 68 8.29 21.60 -0.65
CA SER A 68 6.96 21.74 -1.28
C SER A 68 6.29 20.39 -1.56
N LEU A 69 7.06 19.39 -2.03
CA LEU A 69 6.56 18.01 -2.18
C LEU A 69 6.07 17.46 -0.84
N ALA A 70 6.89 17.61 0.22
CA ALA A 70 6.54 17.11 1.56
C ALA A 70 5.30 17.80 2.13
N SER A 71 5.06 19.07 1.79
CA SER A 71 3.85 19.78 2.19
C SER A 71 2.61 19.36 1.41
N ALA A 72 2.72 19.13 0.10
CA ALA A 72 1.57 18.77 -0.74
C ALA A 72 1.22 17.28 -0.72
N LEU A 73 2.20 16.44 -0.43
CA LEU A 73 2.09 14.98 -0.41
C LEU A 73 2.52 14.46 0.96
N ASP A 74 2.07 15.09 2.03
CA ASP A 74 2.21 14.54 3.39
C ASP A 74 1.45 13.20 3.53
N SER A 75 1.61 12.52 4.67
CA SER A 75 0.96 11.23 4.90
C SER A 75 -0.56 11.27 4.70
N PRO A 76 -1.31 12.22 5.32
CA PRO A 76 -2.75 12.35 5.09
C PRO A 76 -3.09 12.56 3.61
N SER A 77 -2.42 13.49 2.92
CA SER A 77 -2.74 13.81 1.53
C SER A 77 -2.49 12.63 0.58
N GLN A 78 -1.42 11.86 0.80
CA GLN A 78 -1.17 10.63 0.03
C GLN A 78 -2.27 9.58 0.26
N LEU A 79 -2.65 9.36 1.52
CA LEU A 79 -3.67 8.37 1.87
C LEU A 79 -5.05 8.75 1.34
N ASP A 80 -5.43 10.02 1.44
CA ASP A 80 -6.69 10.52 0.89
C ASP A 80 -6.69 10.50 -0.63
N ALA A 81 -5.57 10.84 -1.28
CA ALA A 81 -5.42 10.71 -2.72
C ALA A 81 -5.63 9.27 -3.19
N LEU A 82 -5.02 8.29 -2.52
CA LEU A 82 -5.21 6.87 -2.84
C LEU A 82 -6.65 6.41 -2.55
N LYS A 83 -7.24 6.78 -1.42
CA LYS A 83 -8.62 6.41 -1.05
C LYS A 83 -9.67 7.03 -1.97
N SER A 84 -9.35 8.14 -2.63
CA SER A 84 -10.23 8.74 -3.64
C SER A 84 -10.26 7.98 -4.97
N LEU A 85 -9.41 6.96 -5.14
CA LEU A 85 -9.38 6.06 -6.29
C LEU A 85 -10.10 4.75 -5.97
N ASP A 86 -10.57 4.04 -7.01
CA ASP A 86 -11.08 2.67 -6.86
C ASP A 86 -9.93 1.67 -6.74
N LEU A 87 -9.32 1.60 -5.56
CA LEU A 87 -8.19 0.71 -5.29
C LEU A 87 -8.55 -0.78 -5.48
N LYS A 88 -9.82 -1.14 -5.26
CA LYS A 88 -10.28 -2.52 -5.42
C LYS A 88 -10.24 -2.92 -6.89
N GLN A 89 -10.74 -2.08 -7.77
CA GLN A 89 -10.64 -2.30 -9.21
C GLN A 89 -9.19 -2.22 -9.69
N LEU A 90 -8.46 -1.16 -9.31
CA LEU A 90 -7.10 -0.90 -9.79
C LEU A 90 -6.12 -2.03 -9.42
N LEU A 91 -6.25 -2.63 -8.24
CA LEU A 91 -5.41 -3.74 -7.77
C LEU A 91 -6.08 -5.12 -7.88
N MET A 92 -7.25 -5.20 -8.54
CA MET A 92 -8.03 -6.43 -8.73
C MET A 92 -8.34 -7.16 -7.41
N LEU A 93 -8.61 -6.42 -6.35
CA LEU A 93 -8.90 -6.99 -5.02
C LEU A 93 -10.33 -7.56 -5.00
N LYS A 94 -10.63 -8.35 -3.97
CA LYS A 94 -12.01 -8.79 -3.77
C LYS A 94 -12.91 -7.58 -3.44
N PRO A 95 -14.17 -7.53 -3.91
CA PRO A 95 -15.05 -6.37 -3.70
C PRO A 95 -15.28 -6.01 -2.22
N ASP A 96 -15.24 -6.99 -1.34
CA ASP A 96 -15.43 -6.86 0.12
C ASP A 96 -14.15 -6.48 0.88
N THR A 97 -13.02 -6.26 0.17
CA THR A 97 -11.75 -5.90 0.82
C THR A 97 -11.87 -4.61 1.64
N ILE A 98 -11.45 -4.64 2.89
CA ILE A 98 -11.35 -3.49 3.78
C ILE A 98 -10.04 -2.76 3.51
N LEU A 99 -10.10 -1.43 3.41
CA LEU A 99 -8.92 -0.59 3.28
C LEU A 99 -8.47 -0.14 4.68
N VAL A 100 -7.27 -0.52 5.08
CA VAL A 100 -6.68 -0.17 6.38
C VAL A 100 -5.49 0.76 6.15
N THR A 101 -5.62 2.03 6.53
CA THR A 101 -4.54 3.01 6.35
C THR A 101 -3.67 3.11 7.59
N HIS A 102 -2.36 3.25 7.37
CA HIS A 102 -1.37 3.53 8.40
C HIS A 102 -0.77 4.91 8.14
N ASP A 103 -0.89 5.82 9.10
CA ASP A 103 -0.40 7.21 8.98
C ASP A 103 1.14 7.29 9.00
N THR A 104 1.77 6.39 9.72
CA THR A 104 3.21 6.32 9.95
C THR A 104 3.88 5.73 8.72
N PRO A 105 4.71 6.50 7.99
CA PRO A 105 5.42 6.01 6.83
C PRO A 105 6.38 4.87 7.14
N LEU A 106 6.66 4.05 6.14
CA LEU A 106 7.67 3.01 6.24
C LEU A 106 9.04 3.53 5.81
N GLU A 107 10.06 3.19 6.59
CA GLU A 107 11.45 3.43 6.17
C GLU A 107 11.76 2.63 4.89
N ARG A 108 12.15 3.33 3.81
CA ARG A 108 12.44 2.73 2.49
C ARG A 108 13.41 1.54 2.55
N LYS A 109 14.40 1.58 3.44
CA LYS A 109 15.40 0.50 3.60
C LYS A 109 14.80 -0.83 4.07
N THR A 110 13.62 -0.80 4.67
CA THR A 110 12.92 -1.99 5.18
C THR A 110 12.10 -2.69 4.11
N MET A 111 11.77 -2.02 3.00
CA MET A 111 10.81 -2.52 2.00
C MET A 111 11.20 -3.88 1.41
N ASN A 112 12.47 -4.06 1.06
CA ASN A 112 12.94 -5.34 0.51
C ASN A 112 13.43 -6.32 1.60
N LYS A 113 13.53 -5.88 2.86
CA LYS A 113 14.06 -6.70 3.97
C LYS A 113 12.97 -7.44 4.73
N VAL A 114 11.87 -6.75 5.03
CA VAL A 114 10.73 -7.35 5.73
C VAL A 114 9.97 -8.21 4.73
N LYS A 115 9.94 -9.52 4.95
CA LYS A 115 9.26 -10.49 4.07
C LYS A 115 8.01 -11.11 4.70
N THR A 116 7.70 -10.73 5.92
CA THR A 116 6.44 -11.03 6.62
C THR A 116 5.45 -9.88 6.46
N ARG A 117 4.20 -10.13 6.89
CA ARG A 117 3.18 -9.08 7.05
C ARG A 117 3.71 -7.97 7.96
N ARG A 118 3.35 -6.73 7.66
CA ARG A 118 3.78 -5.54 8.42
C ARG A 118 2.83 -5.13 9.53
N SER A 119 1.61 -5.62 9.51
CA SER A 119 0.65 -5.46 10.61
C SER A 119 0.36 -6.81 11.25
N ASP A 120 -0.13 -6.77 12.49
CA ASP A 120 -0.52 -7.94 13.26
C ASP A 120 -1.91 -8.48 12.88
N SER A 121 -2.41 -8.14 11.67
CA SER A 121 -3.73 -8.57 11.21
C SER A 121 -3.79 -10.09 11.06
N SER A 122 -4.84 -10.67 11.65
CA SER A 122 -5.20 -12.07 11.52
C SER A 122 -6.12 -12.36 10.34
N ALA A 123 -6.35 -11.39 9.43
CA ALA A 123 -7.17 -11.61 8.24
C ALA A 123 -6.62 -12.77 7.40
N ALA A 124 -7.53 -13.65 6.96
CA ALA A 124 -7.16 -14.80 6.13
C ALA A 124 -6.60 -14.36 4.77
N CYS A 125 -7.04 -13.20 4.28
CA CYS A 125 -6.63 -12.60 3.02
C CYS A 125 -6.02 -11.23 3.31
N TYR A 126 -4.75 -11.07 2.97
CA TYR A 126 -3.96 -9.92 3.39
C TYR A 126 -3.09 -9.43 2.23
N SER A 127 -3.24 -8.15 1.92
CA SER A 127 -2.43 -7.45 0.93
C SER A 127 -1.89 -6.15 1.50
N GLU A 128 -0.80 -5.67 0.92
CA GLU A 128 -0.17 -4.42 1.27
C GLU A 128 0.05 -3.55 0.04
N LEU A 129 -0.23 -2.26 0.16
CA LEU A 129 0.17 -1.20 -0.77
C LEU A 129 1.12 -0.26 -0.04
N ILE A 130 2.35 -0.16 -0.52
CA ILE A 130 3.38 0.69 0.05
C ILE A 130 3.77 1.74 -0.99
N VAL A 131 3.68 3.01 -0.61
CA VAL A 131 4.32 4.11 -1.34
C VAL A 131 5.75 4.24 -0.81
N ALA A 132 6.73 3.97 -1.67
CA ALA A 132 8.13 3.83 -1.26
C ALA A 132 8.93 5.14 -1.32
N ASP A 133 8.62 5.95 -2.34
CA ASP A 133 9.41 7.12 -2.72
C ASP A 133 8.57 7.98 -3.65
N VAL A 134 8.58 9.30 -3.42
CA VAL A 134 8.02 10.30 -4.32
C VAL A 134 9.16 11.17 -4.81
N PHE A 135 9.32 11.24 -6.11
CA PHE A 135 10.50 11.82 -6.75
C PHE A 135 10.12 12.82 -7.82
N TYR A 136 10.41 14.09 -7.56
CA TYR A 136 10.44 15.11 -8.59
C TYR A 136 11.74 15.05 -9.36
N GLN A 137 11.65 15.06 -10.68
CA GLN A 137 12.80 15.17 -11.56
C GLN A 137 12.58 16.29 -12.58
N LYS A 138 13.57 17.16 -12.72
CA LYS A 138 13.70 18.06 -13.86
C LYS A 138 14.91 17.66 -14.70
N ALA A 139 14.64 17.22 -15.92
CA ALA A 139 15.66 17.00 -16.94
C ALA A 139 15.72 18.20 -17.91
N ALA A 140 16.91 18.48 -18.43
CA ALA A 140 17.11 19.53 -19.43
C ALA A 140 16.27 19.30 -20.70
N ILE A 141 16.16 18.05 -21.16
CA ILE A 141 15.48 17.68 -22.41
C ILE A 141 14.02 17.26 -22.17
N TYR A 142 13.78 16.40 -21.18
CA TYR A 142 12.47 15.77 -20.97
C TYR A 142 11.51 16.55 -20.06
N GLY A 143 11.94 17.72 -19.59
CA GLY A 143 11.10 18.59 -18.76
C GLY A 143 10.95 18.10 -17.32
N ARG A 144 9.78 18.36 -16.74
CA ARG A 144 9.47 18.14 -15.32
C ARG A 144 8.54 16.94 -15.18
N SER A 145 8.81 16.08 -14.22
CA SER A 145 7.97 14.93 -13.93
C SER A 145 7.91 14.66 -12.43
N LEU A 146 6.81 14.05 -12.01
CA LEU A 146 6.69 13.40 -10.71
C LEU A 146 6.67 11.91 -10.94
N ARG A 147 7.51 11.17 -10.22
CA ARG A 147 7.56 9.72 -10.23
C ARG A 147 7.28 9.20 -8.84
N THR A 148 6.50 8.13 -8.75
CA THR A 148 6.19 7.50 -7.47
C THR A 148 6.50 6.01 -7.56
N LEU A 149 7.28 5.51 -6.62
CA LEU A 149 7.59 4.09 -6.50
C LEU A 149 6.54 3.46 -5.60
N PHE A 150 5.80 2.51 -6.15
CA PHE A 150 4.82 1.72 -5.39
C PHE A 150 5.28 0.28 -5.28
N MET A 151 4.82 -0.39 -4.24
CA MET A 151 4.93 -1.83 -4.09
C MET A 151 3.59 -2.39 -3.62
N VAL A 152 3.07 -3.38 -4.33
CA VAL A 152 1.95 -4.21 -3.87
C VAL A 152 2.48 -5.58 -3.48
N ARG A 153 1.95 -6.12 -2.38
CA ARG A 153 2.27 -7.47 -1.92
C ARG A 153 0.99 -8.21 -1.55
N ASP A 154 0.90 -9.47 -1.94
CA ASP A 154 -0.14 -10.39 -1.44
C ASP A 154 0.53 -11.48 -0.60
N PHE A 155 -0.17 -11.89 0.45
CA PHE A 155 0.30 -12.89 1.39
C PHE A 155 -0.60 -14.11 1.40
N GLY A 156 0.02 -15.28 1.41
CA GLY A 156 -0.67 -16.55 1.55
C GLY A 156 -1.18 -16.79 2.97
N ASN A 157 -1.86 -17.94 3.14
CA ASN A 157 -2.34 -18.41 4.43
C ASN A 157 -1.19 -18.73 5.41
N ASP A 158 0.00 -19.03 4.89
CA ASP A 158 1.21 -19.23 5.69
C ASP A 158 1.91 -17.91 6.07
N GLN A 159 1.25 -16.77 5.79
CA GLN A 159 1.72 -15.41 6.05
C GLN A 159 3.02 -15.04 5.32
N LYS A 160 3.39 -15.79 4.27
CA LYS A 160 4.51 -15.44 3.40
C LYS A 160 4.03 -14.70 2.16
N ILE A 161 4.95 -14.00 1.51
CA ILE A 161 4.68 -13.27 0.27
C ILE A 161 4.49 -14.28 -0.87
N ASP A 162 3.30 -14.35 -1.41
CA ASP A 162 2.98 -15.12 -2.63
C ASP A 162 3.25 -14.29 -3.89
N PHE A 163 3.08 -12.97 -3.76
CA PHE A 163 3.24 -12.02 -4.85
C PHE A 163 3.81 -10.69 -4.34
N GLU A 164 4.78 -10.15 -5.07
CA GLU A 164 5.31 -8.81 -4.88
C GLU A 164 5.49 -8.19 -6.26
N TYR A 165 4.98 -6.98 -6.46
CA TYR A 165 5.25 -6.16 -7.63
C TYR A 165 5.65 -4.78 -7.19
N LYS A 166 6.79 -4.30 -7.70
CA LYS A 166 7.38 -3.02 -7.35
C LYS A 166 7.80 -2.32 -8.63
N ALA A 167 7.23 -1.16 -8.88
CA ALA A 167 7.50 -0.38 -10.08
C ALA A 167 7.22 1.11 -9.86
N TRP A 168 7.78 1.92 -10.75
CA TRP A 168 7.50 3.35 -10.80
C TRP A 168 6.27 3.60 -11.67
N GLY A 169 5.38 4.48 -11.22
CA GLY A 169 4.53 5.29 -12.10
C GLY A 169 5.19 6.66 -12.31
N GLY A 170 4.97 7.31 -13.45
CA GLY A 170 5.66 8.57 -13.75
C GLY A 170 4.97 9.42 -14.80
N ASN A 171 4.54 10.62 -14.39
CA ASN A 171 3.79 11.53 -15.22
C ASN A 171 4.40 12.93 -15.20
N GLY A 172 4.22 13.67 -16.31
CA GLY A 172 4.77 15.03 -16.49
C GLY A 172 4.05 16.08 -15.65
N LEU A 173 4.77 17.15 -15.30
CA LEU A 173 4.27 18.32 -14.56
C LEU A 173 4.28 19.57 -15.44
N LYS A 174 3.21 20.37 -15.36
CA LYS A 174 3.02 21.60 -16.12
C LYS A 174 3.11 22.86 -15.26
N LEU A 175 2.75 22.77 -13.99
CA LEU A 175 2.73 23.89 -13.06
C LEU A 175 3.90 23.80 -12.09
N PHE A 176 4.08 22.66 -11.42
CA PHE A 176 5.09 22.53 -10.38
C PHE A 176 6.53 22.48 -10.93
N PRO A 177 7.51 23.19 -10.32
CA PRO A 177 7.33 24.20 -9.29
C PRO A 177 6.79 25.52 -9.89
N ALA A 178 5.93 26.21 -9.15
CA ALA A 178 5.42 27.53 -9.51
C ALA A 178 6.58 28.53 -9.63
N LYS A 179 6.52 29.41 -10.63
CA LYS A 179 7.40 30.58 -10.72
C LYS A 179 6.84 31.76 -9.92
N GLU A 180 7.65 32.78 -9.73
CA GLU A 180 7.20 34.05 -9.18
C GLU A 180 6.03 34.60 -9.98
N GLY A 181 4.96 35.01 -9.29
CA GLY A 181 3.73 35.50 -9.91
C GLY A 181 2.80 34.43 -10.48
N GLU A 182 3.16 33.14 -10.43
CA GLU A 182 2.26 32.03 -10.78
C GLU A 182 1.46 31.54 -9.57
N ASP A 183 0.35 30.84 -9.84
CA ASP A 183 -0.51 30.27 -8.81
C ASP A 183 0.17 29.09 -8.10
N GLN A 184 0.63 29.35 -6.87
CA GLN A 184 1.29 28.35 -6.05
C GLN A 184 0.34 27.23 -5.61
N ILE A 185 -0.93 27.53 -5.36
CA ILE A 185 -1.92 26.52 -4.93
C ILE A 185 -2.16 25.54 -6.07
N ALA A 186 -2.42 26.05 -7.27
CA ALA A 186 -2.62 25.21 -8.45
C ALA A 186 -1.41 24.29 -8.75
N ALA A 187 -0.18 24.78 -8.51
CA ALA A 187 1.02 23.97 -8.67
C ALA A 187 1.14 22.84 -7.62
N LEU A 188 0.70 23.06 -6.39
CA LEU A 188 0.68 22.04 -5.35
C LEU A 188 -0.45 21.02 -5.59
N ASP A 189 -1.63 21.48 -6.01
CA ASP A 189 -2.75 20.61 -6.38
C ASP A 189 -2.42 19.70 -7.58
N GLU A 190 -1.59 20.20 -8.51
CA GLU A 190 -1.06 19.37 -9.59
C GLU A 190 -0.27 18.17 -9.05
N LEU A 191 0.50 18.32 -7.97
CA LEU A 191 1.28 17.21 -7.40
C LEU A 191 0.37 16.07 -6.92
N VAL A 192 -0.72 16.39 -6.23
CA VAL A 192 -1.72 15.40 -5.78
C VAL A 192 -2.38 14.73 -6.98
N THR A 193 -2.74 15.53 -7.98
CA THR A 193 -3.35 15.02 -9.23
C THR A 193 -2.42 14.06 -9.96
N VAL A 194 -1.15 14.41 -10.10
CA VAL A 194 -0.14 13.61 -10.82
C VAL A 194 0.28 12.40 -9.98
N PHE A 195 0.28 12.48 -8.65
CA PHE A 195 0.47 11.34 -7.76
C PHE A 195 -0.60 10.26 -8.00
N LYS A 196 -1.88 10.66 -8.13
CA LYS A 196 -2.97 9.73 -8.49
C LYS A 196 -2.75 9.08 -9.85
N LYS A 197 -2.36 9.87 -10.86
CA LYS A 197 -2.03 9.35 -12.21
C LYS A 197 -0.87 8.37 -12.19
N ASN A 198 0.16 8.62 -11.37
CA ASN A 198 1.26 7.69 -11.18
C ASN A 198 0.76 6.35 -10.63
N PHE A 199 -0.19 6.37 -9.68
CA PHE A 199 -0.77 5.14 -9.15
C PHE A 199 -1.63 4.40 -10.19
N GLU A 200 -2.41 5.10 -11.00
CA GLU A 200 -3.20 4.52 -12.10
C GLU A 200 -2.29 3.84 -13.14
N GLU A 201 -1.23 4.52 -13.58
CA GLU A 201 -0.23 3.96 -14.49
C GLU A 201 0.46 2.73 -13.90
N TYR A 202 0.91 2.82 -12.65
CA TYR A 202 1.47 1.71 -11.91
C TYR A 202 0.51 0.52 -11.85
N SER A 203 -0.75 0.77 -11.51
CA SER A 203 -1.78 -0.27 -11.34
C SER A 203 -2.08 -0.97 -12.66
N ASN A 204 -2.19 -0.24 -13.76
CA ASN A 204 -2.37 -0.81 -15.11
C ASN A 204 -1.23 -1.78 -15.47
N ASN A 205 0.01 -1.45 -15.08
CA ASN A 205 1.16 -2.34 -15.28
C ASN A 205 1.15 -3.52 -14.29
N ALA A 206 0.77 -3.29 -13.03
CA ALA A 206 0.67 -4.30 -11.99
C ALA A 206 -0.39 -5.36 -12.33
N GLN A 207 -1.54 -4.97 -12.87
CA GLN A 207 -2.63 -5.88 -13.25
C GLN A 207 -2.19 -7.00 -14.19
N LYS A 208 -1.29 -6.72 -15.13
CA LYS A 208 -0.72 -7.75 -16.02
C LYS A 208 0.04 -8.80 -15.20
N SER A 209 0.86 -8.35 -14.25
CA SER A 209 1.64 -9.22 -13.36
C SER A 209 0.76 -9.99 -12.37
N ILE A 210 -0.24 -9.31 -11.78
CA ILE A 210 -1.23 -9.89 -10.87
C ILE A 210 -1.99 -11.02 -11.59
N ASN A 211 -2.49 -10.77 -12.80
CA ASN A 211 -3.23 -11.75 -13.58
C ASN A 211 -2.42 -13.01 -13.88
N THR A 212 -1.15 -12.85 -14.28
CA THR A 212 -0.27 -14.01 -14.53
C THR A 212 -0.07 -14.84 -13.27
N LYS A 213 0.11 -14.19 -12.11
CA LYS A 213 0.40 -14.86 -10.84
C LYS A 213 -0.83 -15.51 -10.21
N ARG A 214 -1.96 -14.80 -10.13
CA ARG A 214 -3.20 -15.34 -9.55
C ARG A 214 -3.81 -16.46 -10.39
N LYS A 215 -3.66 -16.44 -11.72
CA LYS A 215 -4.03 -17.60 -12.57
C LYS A 215 -3.19 -18.84 -12.28
N LYS A 216 -1.90 -18.68 -11.96
CA LYS A 216 -1.00 -19.80 -11.64
C LYS A 216 -1.35 -20.47 -10.32
N ASN A 217 -1.96 -19.76 -9.37
CA ASN A 217 -2.34 -20.31 -8.06
C ASN A 217 -3.73 -20.98 -8.06
N LEU A 218 -4.45 -20.96 -9.20
CA LEU A 218 -5.76 -21.59 -9.38
C LEU A 218 -5.70 -22.91 -10.17
N ASN A 219 -4.53 -23.25 -10.74
CA ASN A 219 -4.25 -24.46 -11.51
C ASN A 219 -3.19 -25.30 -10.80
#